data_AF-A0A351K1C6-F1
#
_entry.id   AF-A0A351K1C6-F1
#
_cell.length_a   1.000
_cell.length_b   1.000
_cell.length_c   1.000
_cell.angle_alpha   90.00
_cell.angle_beta   90.00
_cell.angle_gamma   90.00
#
_symmetry.space_group_name_H-M   'P 1'
#
loop_
_entity.id
_entity.type
_entity.pdbx_description
1 polymer ?
#
loop_
_entity_poly.entity_id
_entity_poly.type
_entity_poly.pdbx_seq_one_letter_code
_entity_poly.pdbx_strand_id
1 'polypeptide(L)' 'MTLSDRLSERVRSGDPVALATVIEGKGVGNHLLIIPGEASDGSLGHPDLDRVVHR' A
#
# COMPACT_ATOMS: atom_id res chain seq x y z
N MET A 1 1.29 1.64 15.12
CA MET A 1 2.17 2.09 14.03
C MET A 1 1.30 2.41 12.83
N THR A 2 1.47 3.55 12.19
CA THR A 2 0.67 3.97 11.04
C THR A 2 1.23 3.39 9.74
N LEU A 3 0.45 3.44 8.65
CA LEU A 3 0.91 3.05 7.31
C LEU A 3 2.15 3.86 6.88
N SER A 4 2.14 5.17 7.16
CA SER A 4 3.27 6.07 6.89
C SER A 4 4.52 5.71 7.69
N ASP A 5 4.37 5.24 8.92
CA ASP A 5 5.49 4.79 9.75
C ASP A 5 6.16 3.54 9.15
N ARG A 6 5.36 2.54 8.74
CA ARG A 6 5.85 1.31 8.08
C ARG A 6 6.58 1.60 6.78
N LEU A 7 6.00 2.45 5.94
CA LEU A 7 6.63 2.88 4.69
C LEU A 7 7.98 3.55 4.98
N SER A 8 8.00 4.50 5.91
CA SER A 8 9.21 5.27 6.22
C SER A 8 10.31 4.39 6.81
N GLU A 9 9.96 3.39 7.62
CA GLU A 9 10.90 2.41 8.16
C GLU A 9 11.57 1.60 7.04
N ARG A 10 10.77 0.99 6.16
CA ARG A 10 11.24 0.17 5.02
C ARG A 10 12.13 0.95 4.06
N VAL A 11 11.71 2.18 3.72
CA VAL A 11 12.49 3.05 2.84
C VAL A 11 13.86 3.37 3.45
N ARG A 12 13.92 3.60 4.77
CA ARG A 12 15.19 3.87 5.46
C ARG A 12 16.07 2.64 5.60
N SER A 13 15.49 1.44 5.77
CA SER A 13 16.27 0.20 5.82
C SER A 13 16.70 -0.29 4.43
N GLY A 14 16.13 0.26 3.36
CA GLY A 14 16.38 -0.19 1.99
C GLY A 14 15.65 -1.51 1.67
N ASP A 15 14.68 -1.90 2.49
CA ASP A 15 13.90 -3.11 2.28
C ASP A 15 12.83 -2.89 1.19
N PRO A 16 12.53 -3.92 0.38
CA PRO A 16 11.49 -3.84 -0.63
C PRO A 16 10.11 -3.45 -0.06
N VAL A 17 9.49 -2.45 -0.67
CA VAL A 17 8.15 -1.96 -0.35
C VAL A 17 7.55 -1.26 -1.57
N ALA A 18 6.23 -1.35 -1.74
CA ALA A 18 5.49 -0.57 -2.72
C ALA A 18 4.31 0.14 -2.05
N LEU A 19 3.97 1.34 -2.54
CA LEU A 19 2.80 2.10 -2.12
C LEU A 19 1.96 2.39 -3.36
N ALA A 20 0.71 1.93 -3.35
CA ALA A 20 -0.28 2.29 -4.34
C ALA A 20 -1.22 3.36 -3.77
N THR A 21 -1.46 4.41 -4.55
CA THR A 21 -2.33 5.53 -4.17
C THR A 21 -3.36 5.77 -5.26
N VAL A 22 -4.62 5.95 -4.86
CA VAL A 22 -5.67 6.41 -5.78
C VAL A 22 -5.48 7.90 -6.03
N ILE A 23 -5.14 8.27 -7.26
CA ILE A 23 -4.87 9.67 -7.65
C ILE A 23 -6.07 10.35 -8.33
N GLU A 24 -7.04 9.57 -8.83
CA GLU A 24 -8.23 10.08 -9.51
C GLU A 24 -9.43 9.13 -9.27
N GLY A 25 -10.65 9.67 -9.24
CA GLY A 25 -11.89 8.91 -9.13
C GLY A 25 -12.43 8.79 -7.69
N LYS A 26 -13.20 7.73 -7.42
CA LYS A 26 -13.76 7.48 -6.08
C LYS A 26 -12.65 6.95 -5.16
N GLY A 27 -12.48 7.58 -4.00
CA GLY A 27 -11.47 7.15 -3.02
C GLY A 27 -10.08 7.75 -3.25
N VAL A 28 -9.97 8.91 -3.92
CA VAL A 28 -8.70 9.66 -4.01
C VAL A 28 -8.06 9.83 -2.64
N GLY A 29 -6.77 9.55 -2.56
CA GLY A 29 -6.01 9.55 -1.31
C GLY A 29 -6.10 8.25 -0.50
N ASN A 30 -6.83 7.24 -0.99
CA ASN A 30 -6.70 5.89 -0.46
C ASN A 30 -5.31 5.33 -0.76
N HIS A 31 -4.75 4.62 0.21
CA HIS A 31 -3.41 4.04 0.15
C HIS A 31 -3.47 2.55 0.43
N LEU A 32 -2.65 1.81 -0.31
CA LEU A 32 -2.38 0.39 -0.09
C LEU A 32 -0.86 0.19 -0.07
N LEU A 33 -0.35 -0.28 1.06
CA LEU A 33 1.05 -0.63 1.25
C LEU A 33 1.24 -2.12 0.97
N ILE A 34 2.21 -2.44 0.13
CA ILE A 34 2.54 -3.81 -0.27
C ILE A 34 3.96 -4.12 0.16
N ILE A 35 4.08 -5.26 0.83
CA ILE A 35 5.33 -5.80 1.33
C ILE A 35 5.45 -7.24 0.84
N PRO A 36 6.61 -7.65 0.29
CA PRO A 36 6.81 -9.04 -0.08
C PRO A 36 6.64 -9.99 1.11
N GLY A 37 5.80 -11.01 0.95
CA GLY A 37 5.57 -12.06 1.96
C GLY A 37 4.62 -11.67 3.10
N GLU A 38 4.04 -10.47 3.09
CA GLU A 38 3.06 -10.03 4.08
C GLU A 38 1.72 -9.68 3.42
N ALA A 39 0.66 -9.71 4.22
CA ALA A 39 -0.62 -9.16 3.79
C ALA A 39 -0.50 -7.65 3.55
N SER A 40 -1.20 -7.17 2.52
CA SER A 40 -1.27 -5.74 2.22
C SER A 40 -1.94 -4.96 3.36
N ASP A 41 -1.48 -3.73 3.59
CA ASP A 41 -1.99 -2.83 4.63
C ASP A 41 -2.68 -1.62 3.98
N GLY A 42 -3.91 -1.32 4.39
CA GLY A 42 -4.79 -0.35 3.73
C GLY A 42 -5.66 -0.97 2.64
N SER A 43 -6.28 -0.12 1.83
CA SER A 43 -7.19 -0.50 0.74
C SER A 43 -7.30 0.63 -0.26
N LEU A 44 -7.40 0.30 -1.55
CA LEU A 44 -7.75 1.24 -2.62
C LEU A 44 -9.26 1.52 -2.65
N GLY A 45 -10.06 0.86 -1.82
CA GLY A 45 -11.50 1.04 -1.72
C GLY A 45 -12.31 0.08 -2.59
N HIS A 46 -11.68 -0.95 -3.17
CA HIS A 46 -12.35 -2.01 -3.91
C HIS A 46 -11.59 -3.34 -3.81
N PRO A 47 -12.23 -4.45 -3.36
CA PRO A 47 -11.55 -5.73 -3.14
C PRO A 47 -10.81 -6.28 -4.37
N ASP A 48 -11.36 -6.10 -5.57
CA ASP A 48 -10.67 -6.52 -6.80
C ASP A 48 -9.42 -5.70 -7.12
N LEU A 49 -9.41 -4.40 -6.78
CA LEU A 49 -8.22 -3.56 -6.96
C LEU A 49 -7.13 -3.99 -5.97
N ASP A 50 -7.51 -4.22 -4.71
CA ASP A 50 -6.60 -4.66 -3.65
C ASP A 50 -5.95 -6.01 -4.01
N ARG A 51 -6.70 -6.93 -4.63
CA ARG A 51 -6.17 -8.22 -5.10
C ARG A 51 -5.15 -8.07 -6.22
N VAL A 52 -5.40 -7.22 -7.21
CA VAL A 52 -4.55 -7.12 -8.42
C VAL A 52 -3.16 -6.55 -8.07
N VAL A 53 -3.09 -5.63 -7.13
CA VAL A 53 -1.81 -5.02 -6.72
C VAL A 53 -0.91 -6.01 -5.97
N HIS A 54 -1.45 -7.13 -5.49
CA HIS A 54 -0.68 -8.13 -4.76
C HIS A 54 0.05 -9.15 -5.64
N ARG A 55 -0.13 -9.10 -6.97
CA ARG A 55 0.57 -9.98 -7.94
C ARG A 55 1.90 -9.38 -8.40
#